data_AF-A0A950WVV2-F1
#
_entry.id   AF-A0A950WVV2-F1
#
_cell.length_a   1.000
_cell.length_b   1.000
_cell.length_c   1.000
_cell.angle_alpha   90.00
_cell.angle_beta   90.00
_cell.angle_gamma   90.00
#
_symmetry.space_group_name_H-M   'P 1'
#
loop_
_entity.id
_entity.type
_entity.pdbx_description
1 polymer ?
#
loop_
_entity_poly.entity_id
_entity_poly.type
_entity_poly.pdbx_seq_one_letter_code
_entity_poly.pdbx_strand_id
1 'polypeptide(L)' 'MTSEVPVTAFESWRRRSATGALLTGIALGLQHALDQQQEPPAIVQEVPGGPPGDDEPWSVQLDHEHPEESVVVIRPWLFE' A
#
# COMPACT_ATOMS: atom_id res chain seq x y z
N MET A 1 -15.20 46.20 -29.43
CA MET A 1 -16.30 45.29 -29.03
C MET A 1 -15.79 44.44 -27.88
N THR A 2 -15.88 44.95 -26.66
CA THR A 2 -15.47 44.27 -25.43
C THR A 2 -16.61 43.32 -25.03
N SER A 3 -16.37 42.02 -25.10
CA SER A 3 -17.35 41.01 -24.71
C SER A 3 -17.38 40.91 -23.20
N GLU A 4 -18.39 41.50 -22.55
CA GLU A 4 -18.70 41.19 -21.16
C GLU A 4 -19.25 39.75 -21.11
N VAL A 5 -18.48 38.83 -20.56
CA VAL A 5 -18.99 37.50 -20.25
C VAL A 5 -20.09 37.69 -19.19
N PRO A 6 -21.33 37.24 -19.41
CA PRO A 6 -22.37 37.38 -18.41
C PRO A 6 -21.91 36.64 -17.16
N VAL A 7 -21.84 37.34 -16.02
CA VAL A 7 -21.32 36.87 -14.73
C VAL A 7 -21.88 35.49 -14.34
N THR A 8 -23.10 35.19 -14.80
CA THR A 8 -23.80 33.91 -14.61
C THR A 8 -23.15 32.71 -15.33
N ALA A 9 -22.60 32.90 -16.53
CA ALA A 9 -21.96 31.83 -17.28
C ALA A 9 -20.62 31.42 -16.64
N PHE A 10 -19.81 32.41 -16.24
CA PHE A 10 -18.55 32.17 -15.53
C PHE A 10 -18.77 31.49 -14.17
N GLU A 11 -19.76 31.95 -13.40
CA GLU A 11 -20.09 31.34 -12.11
C GLU A 11 -20.57 29.89 -12.26
N SER A 12 -21.36 29.60 -13.30
CA SER A 12 -21.83 28.23 -13.57
C SER A 12 -20.70 27.27 -13.97
N TRP A 13 -19.70 27.77 -14.69
CA TRP A 13 -18.49 27.01 -15.04
C TRP A 13 -17.63 26.78 -13.80
N ARG A 14 -17.37 27.83 -13.02
CA ARG A 14 -16.60 27.76 -11.77
C ARG A 14 -17.20 26.76 -10.80
N ARG A 15 -18.52 26.79 -10.60
CA ARG A 15 -19.23 25.87 -9.70
C ARG A 15 -19.11 24.41 -10.17
N ARG A 16 -19.24 24.14 -11.47
CA ARG A 16 -19.06 22.78 -12.02
C ARG A 16 -17.62 22.29 -11.85
N SER A 17 -16.63 23.14 -12.10
CA SER A 17 -15.22 22.80 -11.91
C SER A 17 -14.89 22.51 -10.44
N ALA A 18 -15.42 23.32 -9.51
CA ALA A 18 -15.23 23.09 -8.08
C ALA A 18 -15.83 21.76 -7.61
N THR A 19 -17.04 21.42 -8.06
CA THR A 19 -17.65 20.12 -7.78
C THR A 19 -16.82 18.98 -8.36
N GLY A 20 -16.32 19.12 -9.59
CA GLY A 20 -15.44 18.13 -10.22
C GLY A 20 -14.18 17.87 -9.39
N ALA A 21 -13.49 18.94 -8.98
CA ALA A 21 -12.29 18.84 -8.15
C ALA A 21 -12.55 18.15 -6.81
N LEU A 22 -13.67 18.46 -6.15
CA LEU A 22 -14.07 17.81 -4.90
C LEU A 22 -14.29 16.30 -5.08
N LEU A 23 -15.04 15.91 -6.11
CA LEU A 23 -15.32 14.50 -6.39
C LEU A 23 -14.05 13.73 -6.74
N THR A 24 -13.13 14.33 -7.50
CA THR A 24 -11.82 13.74 -7.78
C THR A 24 -11.00 13.55 -6.50
N GLY A 25 -10.99 14.54 -5.60
CA GLY A 25 -10.32 14.41 -4.30
C GLY A 25 -10.86 13.25 -3.46
N ILE A 26 -12.19 13.07 -3.43
CA ILE A 26 -12.84 11.94 -2.75
C ILE A 26 -12.41 10.61 -3.39
N ALA A 27 -12.45 10.51 -4.73
CA ALA A 27 -12.08 9.29 -5.43
C ALA A 27 -10.61 8.89 -5.17
N LEU A 28 -9.68 9.85 -5.21
CA LEU A 28 -8.26 9.59 -4.90
C LEU A 28 -8.04 9.18 -3.45
N GLY A 29 -8.76 9.81 -2.50
CA GLY A 29 -8.71 9.42 -1.10
C GLY A 29 -9.19 7.99 -0.87
N LEU A 30 -10.29 7.61 -1.52
CA LEU A 30 -10.81 6.23 -1.47
C LEU A 30 -9.85 5.24 -2.13
N GLN A 31 -9.27 5.59 -3.28
CA GLN A 31 -8.25 4.76 -3.93
C GLN A 31 -7.10 4.50 -2.96
N HIS A 32 -6.55 5.54 -2.33
CA HIS A 32 -5.42 5.39 -1.41
C HIS A 32 -5.78 4.56 -0.16
N ALA A 33 -6.97 4.74 0.40
CA ALA A 33 -7.39 4.00 1.59
C ALA A 33 -7.66 2.52 1.31
N LEU A 34 -8.13 2.19 0.09
CA LEU A 34 -8.50 0.83 -0.29
C LEU A 34 -7.36 0.08 -0.99
N ASP A 35 -6.52 0.80 -1.72
CA ASP A 35 -5.31 0.29 -2.37
C ASP A 35 -4.18 0.28 -1.35
N GLN A 36 -4.26 -0.67 -0.41
CA GLN A 36 -3.13 -1.03 0.42
C GLN A 36 -2.10 -1.65 -0.51
N GLN A 37 -1.15 -0.85 -0.99
CA GLN A 37 0.06 -1.37 -1.61
C GLN A 37 0.75 -2.24 -0.56
N GLN A 38 0.49 -3.54 -0.62
CA GLN A 38 1.24 -4.52 0.15
C GLN A 38 2.65 -4.48 -0.42
N GLU A 39 3.60 -3.96 0.36
CA GLU A 39 4.99 -4.19 0.03
C GLU A 39 5.19 -5.70 -0.02
N PRO A 40 5.72 -6.24 -1.14
CA PRO A 40 6.02 -7.66 -1.19
C PRO A 40 6.95 -8.00 -0.03
N PRO A 41 6.76 -9.14 0.67
CA PRO A 41 7.59 -9.50 1.80
C PRO A 41 9.06 -9.46 1.40
N ALA A 42 9.91 -8.88 2.25
CA ALA A 42 11.35 -8.82 1.99
C ALA A 42 11.97 -10.22 1.80
N ILE A 43 11.34 -11.25 2.37
CA ILE A 43 11.74 -12.65 2.28
C ILE A 43 10.46 -13.46 2.03
N VAL A 44 10.38 -14.10 0.86
CA VAL A 44 9.33 -15.08 0.52
C VAL A 44 10.02 -16.42 0.30
N GLN A 45 9.63 -17.43 1.07
CA GLN A 45 10.15 -18.77 0.92
C GLN A 45 9.01 -19.78 0.97
N GLU A 46 8.97 -20.65 -0.05
CA GLU A 46 8.13 -21.84 -0.02
C GLU A 46 8.76 -22.85 0.93
N VAL A 47 8.20 -22.98 2.14
CA VAL A 47 8.64 -23.95 3.12
C VAL A 47 7.80 -25.22 2.93
N PRO A 48 8.40 -26.39 2.64
CA PRO A 48 7.67 -27.65 2.70
C PRO A 48 7.19 -27.78 4.15
N GLY A 49 5.88 -27.94 4.37
CA GLY A 49 5.22 -27.80 5.69
C GLY A 49 5.62 -28.79 6.80
N GLY A 50 6.83 -29.34 6.77
CA GLY A 50 7.49 -29.95 7.92
C GLY A 50 8.04 -28.89 8.86
N PRO A 51 8.28 -29.24 10.14
CA PRO A 51 8.96 -28.35 11.08
C PRO A 51 10.36 -28.01 10.55
N PRO A 52 10.81 -26.75 10.69
CA PRO A 52 12.14 -26.35 10.27
C PRO A 52 13.19 -27.23 10.98
N GLY A 53 14.03 -27.89 10.20
CA GLY A 53 15.10 -28.74 10.72
C GLY A 53 16.24 -27.91 11.32
N ASP A 54 16.95 -28.47 12.30
CA ASP A 54 18.09 -27.82 12.94
C ASP A 54 19.23 -27.47 11.95
N ASP A 55 19.24 -28.06 10.76
CA ASP A 55 20.29 -27.91 9.75
C ASP A 55 19.96 -26.89 8.63
N GLU A 56 18.82 -26.20 8.71
CA GLU A 56 18.45 -25.23 7.67
C GLU A 56 19.29 -23.94 7.76
N PRO A 57 19.66 -23.29 6.65
CA PRO A 57 20.46 -22.07 6.69
C PRO A 57 19.73 -20.85 7.28
N TRP A 58 18.50 -21.02 7.75
CA TRP A 58 17.67 -20.01 8.38
C TRP A 58 16.73 -20.67 9.40
N SER A 59 16.17 -19.89 10.33
CA SER A 59 15.05 -20.29 11.17
C SER A 59 14.10 -19.10 11.38
N VAL A 60 12.79 -19.38 11.43
CA VAL A 60 11.75 -18.35 11.60
C VAL A 60 10.96 -18.64 12.87
N GLN A 61 10.78 -17.62 13.70
CA GLN A 61 9.88 -17.60 14.84
C GLN A 61 8.85 -16.50 14.61
N LEU A 62 7.61 -16.90 14.30
CA LEU A 62 6.49 -15.99 14.08
C LEU A 62 5.65 -15.88 15.35
N ASP A 63 5.60 -14.68 15.93
CA ASP A 63 4.64 -14.36 16.99
C ASP A 63 3.37 -13.76 16.34
N HIS A 64 2.25 -14.47 16.51
CA HIS A 64 0.98 -14.10 15.90
C HIS A 64 0.20 -13.07 16.74
N GLU A 65 0.51 -12.95 18.04
CA GLU A 65 -0.07 -11.94 18.93
C GLU A 65 0.72 -10.63 18.88
N HIS A 66 2.04 -10.73 18.71
CA HIS A 66 2.98 -9.60 18.63
C HIS A 66 3.86 -9.69 17.35
N PRO A 67 3.34 -9.30 16.17
CA PRO A 67 4.06 -9.42 14.90
C PRO A 67 5.42 -8.72 14.88
N GLU A 68 5.56 -7.62 15.63
CA GLU A 68 6.80 -6.88 15.81
C GLU A 68 7.92 -7.65 16.53
N GLU A 69 7.56 -8.71 17.27
CA GLU A 69 8.48 -9.60 17.98
C GLU A 69 8.87 -10.83 17.14
N SER A 70 8.38 -10.93 15.89
CA SER A 70 8.77 -12.01 14.98
C SER A 70 10.24 -11.89 14.56
N VAL A 71 10.99 -12.99 14.65
CA VAL A 71 12.43 -13.03 14.38
C VAL A 71 12.76 -14.03 13.27
N VAL A 72 13.67 -13.63 12.38
CA VAL A 72 14.33 -14.51 11.41
C VAL A 72 15.82 -14.56 11.73
N VAL A 73 16.34 -15.77 11.95
CA VAL A 73 17.77 -16.00 12.14
C VAL A 73 18.34 -16.58 10.85
N ILE A 74 19.39 -15.94 10.31
CA ILE A 74 20.10 -16.42 9.12
C ILE A 74 21.46 -16.99 9.57
N ARG A 75 21.82 -18.16 9.05
CA ARG A 75 23.05 -18.91 9.33
C ARG A 75 23.89 -19.03 8.05
N PRO A 76 24.68 -17.99 7.69
CA PRO A 76 25.37 -17.92 6.40
C PRO A 76 26.31 -19.10 6.09
N TRP A 77 26.80 -19.79 7.12
CA TRP A 77 27.74 -20.90 7.02
C TRP A 77 27.09 -22.24 6.60
N LEU A 78 25.76 -22.29 6.41
CA LEU A 78 25.04 -23.49 5.97
C LEU A 78 24.60 -23.43 4.48
N PHE A 79 24.96 -22.38 3.73
CA PHE A 79 24.63 -22.22 2.30
C PHE A 79 25.66 -22.87 1.36
N GLU A 80 26.15 -24.08 1.68
CA GLU A 80 27.13 -24.81 0.84
C GLU A 80 26.55 -25.29 -0.51
#